data_AF-A0A7C5K3W8-F1
#
_entry.id   AF-A0A7C5K3W8-F1
#
_cell.length_a   1.000
_cell.length_b   1.000
_cell.length_c   1.000
_cell.angle_alpha   90.00
_cell.angle_beta   90.00
_cell.angle_gamma   90.00
#
_symmetry.space_group_name_H-M   'P 1'
#
loop_
_entity.id
_entity.type
_entity.pdbx_description
1 polymer ?
#
loop_
_entity_poly.entity_id
_entity_poly.type
_entity_poly.pdbx_seq_one_letter_code
_entity_poly.pdbx_strand_id
1 'polypeptide(L)'
;MRERRNRSTIGALGLEALLAILIPIILSTILALPAGAQASSIRDNSSDKVVLYLFWGNGCPHCAEEKSFLKEMQQKYPLLEVRMFEVWYSEENMSLFRQMAEQYKTSVQGVPTTFLGDKYWVGYAPSYGTEMERWIKYYTEEKTLKNPTQQLCIHLFIKSNCSKCSEIIPFLESMKDKYGITIMIHDVSTEEDANLYSKLKQIYSIPEAGFPIVFLGDKYFVGEFSIRNNLEDSIRYCLSHDCVC
;
A
#
# COMPACT_ATOMS: atom_id res chain seq x y z
N MET A 1 -25.90 -77.82 58.72
CA MET A 1 -24.93 -77.91 57.61
C MET A 1 -24.43 -76.49 57.33
N ARG A 2 -23.16 -76.20 57.63
CA ARG A 2 -22.09 -75.82 56.67
C ARG A 2 -22.57 -74.75 55.68
N GLU A 3 -21.96 -73.56 55.57
CA GLU A 3 -20.51 -73.35 55.52
C GLU A 3 -20.17 -71.86 55.70
N ARG A 4 -19.04 -71.60 56.36
CA ARG A 4 -18.49 -70.26 56.60
C ARG A 4 -18.01 -69.63 55.29
N ARG A 5 -18.10 -68.30 55.16
CA ARG A 5 -17.08 -67.54 54.44
C ARG A 5 -16.63 -66.30 55.19
N ASN A 6 -15.45 -66.46 55.75
CA ASN A 6 -14.52 -65.45 56.21
C ASN A 6 -14.08 -64.56 55.03
N ARG A 7 -13.97 -63.25 55.23
CA ARG A 7 -13.15 -62.37 54.38
C ARG A 7 -12.23 -61.54 55.28
N SER A 8 -10.99 -62.01 55.39
CA SER A 8 -9.86 -61.26 55.91
C SER A 8 -9.40 -60.22 54.89
N THR A 9 -9.46 -58.96 55.31
CA THR A 9 -8.37 -57.96 55.28
C THR A 9 -7.24 -58.14 54.27
N ILE A 10 -7.18 -57.25 53.27
CA ILE A 10 -5.98 -56.54 52.77
C ILE A 10 -6.55 -55.23 52.18
N GLY A 11 -6.39 -54.07 52.80
CA GLY A 11 -5.17 -53.28 52.80
C GLY A 11 -5.44 -52.01 52.01
N ALA A 12 -5.99 -51.01 52.68
CA ALA A 12 -6.23 -49.68 52.14
C ALA A 12 -4.87 -49.01 51.85
N LEU A 13 -4.48 -49.00 50.57
CA LEU A 13 -3.29 -48.31 50.08
C LEU A 13 -3.71 -47.43 48.89
N GLY A 14 -4.08 -46.19 49.23
CA GLY A 14 -3.65 -45.00 48.52
C GLY A 14 -4.24 -44.74 47.13
N LEU A 15 -5.55 -44.52 47.02
CA LEU A 15 -6.12 -43.76 45.89
C LEU A 15 -5.49 -42.36 45.80
N GLU A 16 -5.09 -41.80 46.94
CA GLU A 16 -4.34 -40.55 47.11
C GLU A 16 -2.93 -40.59 46.46
N ALA A 17 -2.28 -41.77 46.42
CA ALA A 17 -0.92 -41.91 45.88
C ALA A 17 -0.90 -41.97 44.34
N LEU A 18 -1.99 -42.44 43.72
CA LEU A 18 -2.14 -42.47 42.25
C LEU A 18 -2.44 -41.07 41.67
N LEU A 19 -3.18 -40.23 42.39
CA LEU A 19 -3.45 -38.84 42.00
C LEU A 19 -2.21 -37.95 42.08
N ALA A 20 -1.33 -38.16 43.06
CA ALA A 20 -0.10 -37.36 43.24
C ALA A 20 0.95 -37.58 42.13
N ILE A 21 0.91 -38.70 41.41
CA ILE A 21 1.87 -39.02 40.34
C ILE A 21 1.32 -38.60 38.95
N LEU A 22 0.00 -38.61 38.74
CA LEU A 22 -0.62 -38.21 37.47
C LEU A 22 -0.66 -36.69 37.26
N ILE A 23 -0.81 -35.90 38.33
CA ILE A 23 -0.88 -34.43 38.27
C ILE A 23 0.40 -33.77 37.70
N PRO A 24 1.64 -34.13 38.10
CA PRO A 24 2.84 -33.53 37.52
C PRO A 24 3.14 -34.01 36.08
N ILE A 25 2.66 -35.20 35.67
CA ILE A 25 2.86 -35.72 34.30
C ILE A 25 1.92 -35.02 33.30
N ILE A 26 0.69 -34.71 33.73
CA ILE A 26 -0.27 -33.92 32.93
C ILE A 26 0.12 -32.43 32.90
N LEU A 27 0.72 -31.91 33.98
CA LEU A 27 1.22 -30.53 34.03
C LEU A 27 2.49 -30.31 33.18
N SER A 28 3.35 -31.34 33.03
CA SER A 28 4.57 -31.25 32.23
C SER A 28 4.34 -31.37 30.72
N THR A 29 3.23 -32.00 30.28
CA THR A 29 2.91 -32.15 28.84
C THR A 29 2.17 -30.94 28.23
N ILE A 30 1.58 -30.06 29.05
CA ILE A 30 0.90 -28.84 28.56
C ILE A 30 1.90 -27.71 28.21
N LEU A 31 3.17 -27.81 28.61
CA LEU A 31 4.19 -26.77 28.38
C LEU A 31 4.91 -26.84 27.02
N ALA A 32 4.44 -27.66 26.08
CA ALA A 32 5.02 -27.79 24.73
C ALA A 32 4.04 -27.37 23.62
N LEU A 33 3.22 -26.35 23.88
CA LEU A 33 2.53 -25.64 22.79
C LEU A 33 3.57 -24.76 22.07
N PRO A 34 3.81 -24.93 20.76
CA PRO A 34 4.58 -23.95 20.01
C PRO A 34 3.79 -22.65 19.98
N ALA A 35 4.15 -21.71 20.85
CA ALA A 35 3.76 -20.31 20.76
C ALA A 35 4.45 -19.70 19.53
N GLY A 36 3.95 -20.07 18.36
CA GLY A 36 4.55 -19.75 17.07
C GLY A 36 3.54 -19.75 15.92
N ALA A 37 2.24 -19.61 16.21
CA ALA A 37 1.34 -19.05 15.21
C ALA A 37 1.56 -17.54 15.22
N GLN A 38 2.54 -17.08 14.43
CA GLN A 38 2.57 -15.68 14.03
C GLN A 38 1.26 -15.44 13.28
N ALA A 39 0.30 -14.82 13.95
CA ALA A 39 -0.78 -14.15 13.26
C ALA A 39 -0.10 -13.10 12.38
N SER A 40 0.03 -13.40 11.09
CA SER A 40 0.29 -12.39 10.09
C SER A 40 -0.85 -11.39 10.22
N SER A 41 -0.61 -10.31 10.95
CA SER A 41 -1.37 -9.09 10.79
C SER A 41 -1.11 -8.66 9.35
N ILE A 42 -1.95 -9.11 8.41
CA ILE A 42 -2.13 -8.38 7.17
C ILE A 42 -2.55 -7.00 7.66
N ARG A 43 -1.60 -6.07 7.60
CA ARG A 43 -1.91 -4.65 7.68
C ARG A 43 -2.85 -4.45 6.50
N ASP A 44 -4.15 -4.40 6.76
CA ASP A 44 -5.13 -3.99 5.77
C ASP A 44 -4.87 -2.51 5.53
N ASN A 45 -3.91 -2.25 4.66
CA ASN A 45 -3.58 -0.91 4.23
C ASN A 45 -4.64 -0.54 3.21
N SER A 46 -5.80 -0.12 3.71
CA SER A 46 -6.94 0.28 2.90
C SER A 46 -6.60 1.43 1.92
N SER A 47 -5.41 2.04 2.04
CA SER A 47 -4.86 3.03 1.10
C SER A 47 -4.27 2.44 -0.20
N ASP A 48 -4.04 1.13 -0.25
CA ASP A 48 -3.29 0.49 -1.35
C ASP A 48 -4.20 -0.18 -2.40
N LYS A 49 -5.51 -0.25 -2.13
CA LYS A 49 -6.49 -0.82 -3.07
C LYS A 49 -6.99 0.22 -4.07
N VAL A 50 -7.25 -0.25 -5.29
CA VAL A 50 -8.01 0.47 -6.30
C VAL A 50 -9.47 0.09 -6.11
N VAL A 51 -10.30 1.04 -5.70
CA VAL A 51 -11.71 0.76 -5.38
C VAL A 51 -12.60 1.13 -6.57
N LEU A 52 -13.31 0.14 -7.09
CA LEU A 52 -14.36 0.30 -8.10
C LEU A 52 -15.73 0.14 -7.44
N TYR A 53 -16.65 1.07 -7.72
CA TYR A 53 -18.01 1.06 -7.18
C TYR A 53 -18.98 0.63 -8.28
N LEU A 54 -19.78 -0.40 -8.03
CA LEU A 54 -20.86 -0.85 -8.90
C LEU A 54 -22.21 -0.67 -8.20
N PHE A 55 -23.09 0.15 -8.76
CA PHE A 55 -24.50 0.21 -8.38
C PHE A 55 -25.32 -0.66 -9.31
N TRP A 56 -26.14 -1.56 -8.75
CA TRP A 56 -26.81 -2.62 -9.50
C TRP A 56 -28.24 -2.86 -8.99
N GLY A 57 -29.05 -3.57 -9.78
CA GLY A 57 -30.43 -3.96 -9.42
C GLY A 57 -30.63 -5.47 -9.40
N ASN A 58 -31.36 -6.01 -8.43
CA ASN A 58 -31.68 -7.44 -8.40
C ASN A 58 -32.62 -7.84 -9.55
N GLY A 59 -32.19 -8.79 -10.39
CA GLY A 59 -32.91 -9.22 -11.60
C GLY A 59 -32.47 -8.50 -12.89
N CYS A 60 -31.52 -7.57 -12.81
CA CYS A 60 -30.94 -6.86 -13.96
C CYS A 60 -29.95 -7.76 -14.75
N PRO A 61 -30.23 -8.13 -16.02
CA PRO A 61 -29.36 -9.02 -16.79
C PRO A 61 -27.95 -8.46 -17.03
N HIS A 62 -27.86 -7.18 -17.45
CA HIS A 62 -26.57 -6.52 -17.69
C HIS A 62 -25.73 -6.39 -16.41
N CYS A 63 -26.38 -6.25 -15.25
CA CYS A 63 -25.68 -6.25 -13.96
C CYS A 63 -25.06 -7.63 -13.66
N ALA A 64 -25.69 -8.73 -14.08
CA ALA A 64 -25.13 -10.07 -13.90
C ALA A 64 -23.91 -10.32 -14.81
N GLU A 65 -23.96 -9.80 -16.04
CA GLU A 65 -22.83 -9.83 -16.98
C GLU A 65 -21.64 -9.04 -16.42
N GLU A 66 -21.87 -7.80 -15.97
CA GLU A 66 -20.81 -6.97 -15.40
C GLU A 66 -20.20 -7.56 -14.12
N LYS A 67 -21.02 -8.11 -13.23
CA LYS A 67 -20.53 -8.81 -12.03
C LYS A 67 -19.62 -9.98 -12.37
N SER A 68 -19.92 -10.72 -13.44
CA SER A 68 -19.10 -11.83 -13.89
C SER A 68 -17.75 -11.33 -14.41
N PHE A 69 -17.77 -10.28 -15.24
CA PHE A 69 -16.55 -9.60 -15.70
C PHE A 69 -15.70 -9.06 -14.54
N LEU A 70 -16.30 -8.32 -13.59
CA LEU A 70 -15.59 -7.76 -12.45
C LEU A 70 -14.98 -8.84 -11.55
N LYS A 71 -15.62 -10.00 -11.42
CA LYS A 71 -15.06 -11.16 -10.71
C LYS A 71 -13.78 -11.67 -11.37
N GLU A 72 -13.73 -11.73 -12.70
CA GLU A 72 -12.52 -12.06 -13.45
C GLU A 72 -11.44 -10.99 -13.27
N MET A 73 -11.82 -9.70 -13.28
CA MET A 73 -10.89 -8.60 -13.05
C MET A 73 -10.27 -8.63 -11.66
N GLN A 74 -11.02 -8.97 -10.62
CA GLN A 74 -10.46 -9.11 -9.26
C GLN A 74 -9.44 -10.26 -9.16
N GLN A 75 -9.59 -11.31 -9.96
CA GLN A 75 -8.59 -12.39 -10.03
C GLN A 75 -7.33 -11.93 -10.77
N LYS A 76 -7.49 -11.17 -11.86
CA LYS A 76 -6.39 -10.66 -12.67
C LYS A 76 -5.63 -9.52 -12.00
N TYR A 77 -6.30 -8.69 -11.20
CA TYR A 77 -5.75 -7.50 -10.55
C TYR A 77 -5.98 -7.56 -9.03
N PRO A 78 -5.06 -8.15 -8.24
CA PRO A 78 -5.26 -8.37 -6.79
C PRO A 78 -5.37 -7.08 -5.94
N LEU A 79 -4.97 -5.94 -6.49
CA LEU A 79 -5.17 -4.62 -5.86
C LEU A 79 -6.56 -4.04 -6.12
N LEU A 80 -7.36 -4.62 -7.01
CA LEU A 80 -8.73 -4.20 -7.28
C LEU A 80 -9.69 -4.68 -6.17
N GLU A 81 -10.36 -3.73 -5.53
CA GLU A 81 -11.51 -3.95 -4.66
C GLU A 81 -12.78 -3.52 -5.39
N VAL A 82 -13.78 -4.39 -5.46
CA VAL A 82 -15.08 -4.08 -6.07
C VAL A 82 -16.12 -3.98 -4.97
N ARG A 83 -16.72 -2.79 -4.81
CA ARG A 83 -17.81 -2.52 -3.88
C ARG A 83 -19.13 -2.46 -4.62
N MET A 84 -20.06 -3.32 -4.27
CA MET A 84 -21.33 -3.48 -4.98
C MET A 84 -22.51 -3.06 -4.12
N PHE A 85 -23.37 -2.19 -4.66
CA PHE A 85 -24.52 -1.62 -3.95
C PHE A 85 -25.81 -1.91 -4.72
N GLU A 86 -26.70 -2.70 -4.12
CA GLU A 86 -28.04 -2.96 -4.69
C GLU A 86 -28.92 -1.74 -4.43
N VAL A 87 -29.55 -1.16 -5.44
CA VAL A 87 -30.27 0.13 -5.31
C VAL A 87 -31.79 0.05 -5.50
N TRP A 88 -32.35 -1.07 -5.99
CA TRP A 88 -33.80 -1.15 -6.21
C TRP A 88 -34.56 -1.44 -4.92
N TYR A 89 -33.94 -2.14 -3.97
CA TYR A 89 -34.56 -2.53 -2.70
C TYR A 89 -33.84 -1.94 -1.48
N SER A 90 -32.94 -0.97 -1.70
CA SER A 90 -32.26 -0.23 -0.64
C SER A 90 -32.25 1.26 -0.95
N GLU A 91 -33.09 2.01 -0.22
CA GLU A 91 -33.14 3.47 -0.31
C GLU A 91 -31.82 4.13 0.11
N GLU A 92 -31.11 3.52 1.08
CA GLU A 92 -29.80 3.96 1.53
C GLU A 92 -28.77 3.90 0.40
N ASN A 93 -28.69 2.76 -0.30
CA ASN A 93 -27.78 2.59 -1.44
C ASN A 93 -28.18 3.47 -2.62
N MET A 94 -29.48 3.68 -2.86
CA MET A 94 -29.95 4.63 -3.87
C MET A 94 -29.56 6.06 -3.52
N SER A 95 -29.60 6.45 -2.24
CA SER A 95 -29.10 7.75 -1.78
C SER A 95 -27.60 7.90 -2.02
N LEU A 96 -26.81 6.86 -1.71
CA LEU A 96 -25.38 6.83 -2.01
C LEU A 96 -25.12 6.95 -3.52
N PHE A 97 -25.92 6.27 -4.35
CA PHE A 97 -25.79 6.34 -5.80
C PHE A 97 -26.02 7.76 -6.33
N ARG A 98 -27.05 8.45 -5.83
CA ARG A 98 -27.32 9.85 -6.21
C ARG A 98 -26.16 10.76 -5.83
N GLN A 99 -25.67 10.65 -4.60
CA GLN A 99 -24.54 11.45 -4.12
C GLN A 99 -23.28 11.21 -4.97
N MET A 100 -23.00 9.95 -5.32
CA MET A 100 -21.86 9.64 -6.19
C MET A 100 -22.06 10.21 -7.59
N ALA A 101 -23.23 10.03 -8.21
CA ALA A 101 -23.53 10.60 -9.53
C ALA A 101 -23.33 12.13 -9.56
N GLU A 102 -23.75 12.84 -8.51
CA GLU A 102 -23.55 14.29 -8.38
C GLU A 102 -22.07 14.69 -8.36
N GLN A 103 -21.19 13.92 -7.70
CA GLN A 103 -19.74 14.18 -7.70
C GLN A 103 -19.14 14.06 -9.10
N TYR A 104 -19.66 13.16 -9.94
CA TYR A 104 -19.29 13.03 -11.35
C TYR A 104 -20.03 14.02 -12.26
N LYS A 105 -20.76 14.99 -11.68
CA LYS A 105 -21.56 16.00 -12.40
C LYS A 105 -22.57 15.38 -13.36
N THR A 106 -23.13 14.24 -12.97
CA THR A 106 -24.15 13.50 -13.71
C THR A 106 -25.35 13.21 -12.79
N SER A 107 -26.37 12.56 -13.32
CA SER A 107 -27.54 12.08 -12.58
C SER A 107 -27.67 10.57 -12.71
N VAL A 108 -28.44 9.95 -11.80
CA VAL A 108 -28.77 8.52 -11.90
C VAL A 108 -29.59 8.27 -13.16
N GLN A 109 -29.04 7.50 -14.09
CA GLN A 109 -29.69 7.16 -15.36
C GLN A 109 -30.22 5.71 -15.40
N GLY A 110 -29.62 4.81 -14.62
CA GLY A 110 -30.01 3.41 -14.59
C GLY A 110 -28.95 2.53 -13.94
N VAL A 111 -29.20 1.22 -13.97
CA VAL A 111 -28.25 0.19 -13.53
C VAL A 111 -27.93 -0.78 -14.68
N PRO A 112 -26.73 -1.38 -14.69
CA PRO A 112 -25.63 -1.09 -13.78
C PRO A 112 -25.03 0.31 -14.03
N THR A 113 -24.47 0.92 -12.99
CA THR A 113 -23.60 2.09 -13.16
C THR A 113 -22.34 1.87 -12.33
N THR A 114 -21.19 2.06 -12.98
CA THR A 114 -19.88 1.78 -12.40
C THR A 114 -19.03 3.03 -12.37
N PHE A 115 -18.30 3.23 -11.28
CA PHE A 115 -17.39 4.36 -11.04
C PHE A 115 -15.99 3.86 -10.68
N LEU A 116 -14.97 4.45 -11.30
CA LEU A 116 -13.56 4.16 -11.05
C LEU A 116 -12.71 5.41 -11.31
N GLY A 117 -12.06 5.95 -10.28
CA GLY A 117 -11.27 7.17 -10.39
C GLY A 117 -12.11 8.33 -10.92
N ASP A 118 -11.72 8.95 -12.03
CA ASP A 118 -12.48 10.01 -12.70
C ASP A 118 -13.42 9.50 -13.81
N LYS A 119 -13.58 8.18 -13.95
CA LYS A 119 -14.41 7.54 -14.99
C LYS A 119 -15.69 6.94 -14.42
N TYR A 120 -16.71 6.89 -15.28
CA TYR A 120 -17.96 6.18 -15.00
C TYR A 120 -18.58 5.60 -16.27
N TRP A 121 -19.40 4.56 -16.10
CA TRP A 121 -20.15 3.90 -17.18
C TRP A 121 -21.58 3.67 -16.74
N VAL A 122 -22.54 3.95 -17.63
CA VAL A 122 -23.96 3.64 -17.44
C VAL A 122 -24.34 2.51 -18.39
N GLY A 123 -24.83 1.40 -17.82
CA GLY A 123 -25.06 0.15 -18.53
C GLY A 123 -23.78 -0.69 -18.65
N TYR A 124 -23.92 -1.87 -19.25
CA TYR A 124 -22.80 -2.76 -19.52
C TYR A 124 -22.89 -3.35 -20.93
N ALA A 125 -21.74 -3.41 -21.59
CA ALA A 125 -21.52 -4.10 -22.85
C ALA A 125 -20.04 -4.56 -22.90
N PRO A 126 -19.68 -5.56 -23.73
CA PRO A 126 -18.30 -6.03 -23.82
C PRO A 126 -17.26 -4.94 -24.17
N SER A 127 -17.67 -3.92 -24.93
CA SER A 127 -16.83 -2.75 -25.23
C SER A 127 -16.55 -1.92 -23.97
N TYR A 128 -17.53 -1.75 -23.08
CA TYR A 128 -17.34 -1.09 -21.79
C TYR A 128 -16.46 -1.92 -20.87
N GLY A 129 -16.62 -3.25 -20.83
CA GLY A 129 -15.70 -4.13 -20.10
C GLY A 129 -14.24 -3.97 -20.55
N THR A 130 -14.01 -3.90 -21.87
CA THR A 130 -12.66 -3.65 -22.43
C THR A 130 -12.09 -2.29 -21.97
N GLU A 131 -12.92 -1.26 -21.92
CA GLU A 131 -12.51 0.07 -21.44
C GLU A 131 -12.26 0.07 -19.94
N MET A 132 -13.14 -0.53 -19.14
CA MET A 132 -12.99 -0.67 -17.69
C MET A 132 -11.70 -1.40 -17.35
N GLU A 133 -11.39 -2.51 -18.01
CA GLU A 133 -10.15 -3.25 -17.79
C GLU A 133 -8.92 -2.38 -18.05
N ARG A 134 -8.94 -1.54 -19.10
CA ARG A 134 -7.83 -0.60 -19.37
C ARG A 134 -7.60 0.34 -18.19
N TRP A 135 -8.66 0.89 -17.60
CA TRP A 135 -8.55 1.80 -16.46
C TRP A 135 -8.24 1.08 -15.16
N ILE A 136 -8.78 -0.12 -14.94
CA ILE A 136 -8.39 -0.99 -13.81
C ILE A 136 -6.89 -1.26 -13.88
N LYS A 137 -6.39 -1.67 -15.05
CA LYS A 137 -4.96 -1.87 -15.29
C LYS A 137 -4.18 -0.59 -14.98
N TYR A 138 -4.58 0.55 -15.54
CA TYR A 138 -3.93 1.83 -15.29
C TYR A 138 -3.81 2.15 -13.79
N TYR A 139 -4.92 2.16 -13.05
CA TYR A 139 -4.90 2.52 -11.62
C TYR A 139 -4.18 1.48 -10.76
N THR A 140 -4.27 0.19 -11.11
CA THR A 140 -3.57 -0.87 -10.36
C THR A 140 -2.08 -0.88 -10.67
N GLU A 141 -1.69 -0.60 -11.92
CA GLU A 141 -0.29 -0.45 -12.30
C GLU A 141 0.32 0.84 -11.75
N GLU A 142 -0.38 1.98 -11.73
CA GLU A 142 0.05 3.20 -11.03
C GLU A 142 0.26 2.99 -9.52
N LYS A 143 -0.53 2.12 -8.89
CA LYS A 143 -0.28 1.75 -7.49
C LYS A 143 0.94 0.85 -7.33
N THR A 144 1.24 -0.01 -8.31
CA THR A 144 2.49 -0.80 -8.32
C THR A 144 3.72 -0.02 -8.78
N LEU A 145 3.51 1.05 -9.55
CA LEU A 145 4.48 1.98 -10.10
C LEU A 145 4.16 3.35 -9.53
N LYS A 146 4.57 3.62 -8.27
CA LYS A 146 4.54 4.99 -7.72
C LYS A 146 4.98 5.96 -8.83
N ASN A 147 4.02 6.77 -9.26
CA ASN A 147 4.10 7.62 -10.43
C ASN A 147 5.39 8.49 -10.41
N PRO A 148 6.25 8.49 -11.46
CA PRO A 148 7.48 9.28 -11.49
C PRO A 148 7.28 10.79 -11.31
N THR A 149 6.05 11.29 -11.52
CA THR A 149 5.67 12.71 -11.34
C THR A 149 5.00 13.01 -9.99
N GLN A 150 4.79 12.01 -9.14
CA GLN A 150 4.35 12.17 -7.73
C GLN A 150 5.33 11.56 -6.73
N GLN A 151 6.38 10.89 -7.20
CA GLN A 151 7.47 10.46 -6.34
C GLN A 151 8.37 11.66 -6.10
N LEU A 152 8.45 12.10 -4.85
CA LEU A 152 9.40 13.14 -4.43
C LEU A 152 10.77 12.81 -5.02
N CYS A 153 11.27 13.68 -5.89
CA CYS A 153 12.56 13.50 -6.55
C CYS A 153 13.56 14.54 -6.04
N ILE A 154 14.82 14.12 -6.04
CA ILE A 154 15.96 14.93 -5.67
C ILE A 154 16.84 15.06 -6.90
N HIS A 155 17.21 16.29 -7.26
CA HIS A 155 18.23 16.53 -8.29
C HIS A 155 19.59 16.72 -7.61
N LEU A 156 20.48 15.75 -7.78
CA LEU A 156 21.88 15.83 -7.38
C LEU A 156 22.71 16.27 -8.59
N PHE A 157 23.42 17.39 -8.47
CA PHE A 157 24.44 17.79 -9.44
C PHE A 157 25.83 17.49 -8.88
N ILE A 158 26.62 16.81 -9.71
CA ILE A 158 28.02 16.50 -9.47
C ILE A 158 28.86 17.08 -10.60
N LYS A 159 30.18 17.07 -10.40
CA LYS A 159 31.16 17.38 -11.44
C LYS A 159 32.15 16.23 -11.51
N SER A 160 32.54 15.80 -12.71
CA SER A 160 33.57 14.76 -12.86
C SER A 160 34.85 15.12 -12.08
N ASN A 161 35.55 14.11 -11.53
CA ASN A 161 36.72 14.25 -10.65
C ASN A 161 36.45 14.92 -9.28
N CYS A 162 35.20 14.95 -8.81
CA CYS A 162 34.83 15.40 -7.47
C CYS A 162 34.84 14.22 -6.47
N SER A 163 35.90 14.10 -5.65
CA SER A 163 36.01 13.03 -4.64
C SER A 163 34.83 13.02 -3.66
N LYS A 164 34.43 14.20 -3.19
CA LYS A 164 33.28 14.39 -2.28
C LYS A 164 31.94 13.99 -2.90
N CYS A 165 31.83 14.01 -4.22
CA CYS A 165 30.62 13.62 -4.93
C CYS A 165 30.42 12.11 -4.90
N SER A 166 31.50 11.32 -4.88
CA SER A 166 31.41 9.86 -4.73
C SER A 166 31.02 9.44 -3.30
N GLU A 167 31.44 10.22 -2.29
CA GLU A 167 31.20 9.91 -0.88
C GLU A 167 29.75 10.12 -0.43
N ILE A 168 29.00 11.00 -1.12
CA ILE A 168 27.60 11.27 -0.79
C ILE A 168 26.63 10.27 -1.42
N ILE A 169 27.03 9.55 -2.48
CA ILE A 169 26.14 8.63 -3.21
C ILE A 169 25.55 7.54 -2.30
N PRO A 170 26.34 6.81 -1.48
CA PRO A 170 25.78 5.78 -0.60
C PRO A 170 24.79 6.33 0.44
N PHE A 171 25.02 7.57 0.90
CA PHE A 171 24.08 8.24 1.79
C PHE A 171 22.76 8.53 1.09
N LEU A 172 22.81 9.05 -0.14
CA LEU A 172 21.61 9.31 -0.93
C LEU A 172 20.87 8.01 -1.26
N GLU A 173 21.58 6.94 -1.62
CA GLU A 173 20.99 5.60 -1.80
C GLU A 173 20.28 5.11 -0.54
N SER A 174 20.88 5.30 0.65
CA SER A 174 20.21 4.96 1.91
C SER A 174 18.93 5.76 2.14
N MET A 175 18.88 7.04 1.73
CA MET A 175 17.67 7.87 1.80
C MET A 175 16.61 7.41 0.77
N LYS A 176 17.06 7.03 -0.43
CA LYS A 176 16.22 6.45 -1.48
C LYS A 176 15.44 5.24 -0.95
N ASP A 177 16.16 4.29 -0.35
CA ASP A 177 15.58 3.05 0.15
C ASP A 177 14.69 3.30 1.37
N LYS A 178 15.14 4.18 2.29
CA LYS A 178 14.40 4.51 3.51
C LYS A 178 13.07 5.22 3.24
N TYR A 179 13.02 6.10 2.25
CA TYR A 179 11.86 6.96 1.99
C TYR A 179 11.10 6.63 0.70
N GLY A 180 11.64 5.72 -0.14
CA GLY A 180 11.05 5.39 -1.43
C GLY A 180 10.96 6.60 -2.36
N ILE A 181 12.01 7.43 -2.38
CA ILE A 181 12.13 8.64 -3.21
C ILE A 181 12.95 8.37 -4.49
N THR A 182 12.92 9.31 -5.44
CA THR A 182 13.73 9.24 -6.66
C THR A 182 14.96 10.15 -6.55
N ILE A 183 16.11 9.71 -7.04
CA ILE A 183 17.31 10.54 -7.12
C ILE A 183 17.73 10.62 -8.58
N MET A 184 17.76 11.83 -9.11
CA MET A 184 18.26 12.15 -10.45
C MET A 184 19.68 12.70 -10.30
N ILE A 185 20.66 11.99 -10.86
CA ILE A 185 22.06 12.40 -10.80
C ILE A 185 22.43 13.04 -12.14
N HIS A 186 22.99 14.24 -12.07
CA HIS A 186 23.37 15.07 -13.21
C HIS A 186 24.86 15.39 -13.11
N ASP A 187 25.64 15.15 -14.16
CA ASP A 187 27.06 15.53 -14.25
C ASP A 187 27.23 16.79 -15.08
N VAL A 188 27.49 17.91 -14.41
CA VAL A 188 27.66 19.24 -15.02
C VAL A 188 28.87 19.34 -15.96
N SER A 189 29.68 18.29 -16.08
CA SER A 189 30.67 18.18 -17.15
C SER A 189 30.03 17.97 -18.53
N THR A 190 28.75 17.58 -18.60
CA THR A 190 27.98 17.49 -19.84
C THR A 190 27.25 18.81 -20.13
N GLU A 191 27.04 19.13 -21.40
CA GLU A 191 26.36 20.36 -21.82
C GLU A 191 24.89 20.39 -21.36
N GLU A 192 24.19 19.24 -21.46
CA GLU A 192 22.79 19.11 -21.06
C GLU A 192 22.59 19.41 -19.58
N ASP A 193 23.37 18.76 -18.71
CA ASP A 193 23.27 18.92 -17.26
C ASP A 193 23.78 20.29 -16.80
N ALA A 194 24.79 20.85 -17.46
CA ALA A 194 25.25 22.22 -17.19
C ALA A 194 24.16 23.27 -17.52
N ASN A 195 23.40 23.05 -18.60
CA ASN A 195 22.28 23.92 -18.96
C ASN A 195 21.13 23.79 -17.95
N LEU A 196 20.79 22.58 -17.52
CA LEU A 196 19.80 22.36 -16.47
C LEU A 196 20.23 23.00 -15.14
N TYR A 197 21.48 22.80 -14.73
CA TYR A 197 22.05 23.40 -13.52
C TYR A 197 21.99 24.93 -13.57
N SER A 198 22.30 25.53 -14.72
CA SER A 198 22.25 26.99 -14.90
C SER A 198 20.84 27.56 -14.74
N LYS A 199 19.81 26.86 -15.26
CA LYS A 199 18.40 27.23 -15.05
C LYS A 199 18.00 27.15 -13.58
N LEU A 200 18.40 26.07 -12.88
CA LEU A 200 18.11 25.92 -11.46
C LEU A 200 18.81 27.00 -10.63
N LYS A 201 20.09 27.31 -10.91
CA LYS A 201 20.76 28.43 -10.23
C LYS A 201 20.01 29.75 -10.39
N GLN A 202 19.44 30.02 -11.57
CA GLN A 202 18.64 31.23 -11.79
C GLN A 202 17.34 31.20 -10.97
N ILE A 203 16.60 30.09 -10.99
CA ILE A 203 15.34 29.92 -10.25
C ILE A 203 15.56 30.11 -8.75
N TYR A 204 16.61 29.50 -8.21
CA TYR A 204 16.95 29.54 -6.79
C TYR A 204 17.81 30.76 -6.41
N SER A 205 18.10 31.66 -7.36
CA SER A 205 18.93 32.86 -7.15
C SER A 205 20.31 32.56 -6.53
N ILE A 206 20.97 31.50 -6.99
CA ILE A 206 22.28 31.04 -6.50
C ILE A 206 23.40 31.69 -7.34
N PRO A 207 24.25 32.55 -6.75
CA PRO A 207 25.31 33.24 -7.50
C PRO A 207 26.46 32.30 -7.87
N GLU A 208 26.98 31.55 -6.89
CA GLU A 208 28.04 30.56 -7.09
C GLU A 208 27.89 29.46 -6.04
N ALA A 209 28.03 28.19 -6.46
CA ALA A 209 27.94 27.04 -5.56
C ALA A 209 28.90 25.93 -6.02
N GLY A 210 29.48 25.24 -5.03
CA GLY A 210 30.31 24.06 -5.24
C GLY A 210 29.49 22.78 -5.44
N PHE A 211 30.20 21.70 -5.77
CA PHE A 211 29.62 20.36 -5.92
C PHE A 211 30.07 19.44 -4.78
N PRO A 212 29.27 18.45 -4.34
CA PRO A 212 27.91 18.16 -4.82
C PRO A 212 26.89 19.21 -4.36
N ILE A 213 25.83 19.42 -5.14
CA ILE A 213 24.67 20.24 -4.76
C ILE A 213 23.39 19.47 -5.00
N VAL A 214 22.47 19.54 -4.04
CA VAL A 214 21.18 18.86 -4.08
C VAL A 214 20.05 19.89 -4.13
N PHE A 215 19.07 19.69 -5.00
CA PHE A 215 17.81 20.43 -5.04
C PHE A 215 16.64 19.51 -4.66
N LEU A 216 15.73 20.02 -3.82
CA LEU A 216 14.54 19.32 -3.33
C LEU A 216 13.44 20.34 -3.02
N GLY A 217 12.36 20.33 -3.82
CA GLY A 217 11.23 21.26 -3.66
C GLY A 217 11.64 22.71 -3.89
N ASP A 218 11.62 23.52 -2.83
CA ASP A 218 12.04 24.92 -2.81
C ASP A 218 13.41 25.13 -2.14
N LYS A 219 14.09 24.04 -1.74
CA LYS A 219 15.37 24.08 -1.02
C LYS A 219 16.52 23.52 -1.85
N TYR A 220 17.73 23.94 -1.50
CA TYR A 220 18.96 23.38 -2.00
C TYR A 220 20.02 23.26 -0.90
N PHE A 221 20.95 22.31 -1.06
CA PHE A 221 22.04 22.06 -0.12
C PHE A 221 23.37 21.93 -0.87
N VAL A 222 24.35 22.72 -0.47
CA VAL A 222 25.67 22.77 -1.11
C VAL A 222 26.70 22.05 -0.27
N GLY A 223 27.41 21.10 -0.88
CA GLY A 223 28.48 20.34 -0.25
C GLY A 223 27.98 19.20 0.65
N GLU A 224 28.84 18.21 0.83
CA GLU A 224 28.53 16.96 1.54
C GLU A 224 27.98 17.18 2.96
N PHE A 225 28.64 18.02 3.76
CA PHE A 225 28.23 18.30 5.15
C PHE A 225 26.82 18.87 5.24
N SER A 226 26.50 19.85 4.38
CA SER A 226 25.16 20.45 4.35
C SER A 226 24.11 19.43 3.91
N ILE A 227 24.42 18.59 2.93
CA ILE A 227 23.50 17.56 2.44
C ILE A 227 23.20 16.56 3.55
N ARG A 228 24.23 16.02 4.23
CA ARG A 228 24.04 15.02 5.30
C ARG A 228 23.20 15.52 6.47
N ASN A 229 23.38 16.79 6.85
CA ASN A 229 22.71 17.33 8.03
C ASN A 229 21.28 17.82 7.79
N ASN A 230 20.89 18.10 6.55
CA ASN A 230 19.61 18.79 6.27
C ASN A 230 18.67 18.04 5.32
N LEU A 231 19.19 17.09 4.53
CA LEU A 231 18.41 16.46 3.48
C LEU A 231 17.28 15.58 4.03
N GLU A 232 17.57 14.79 5.08
CA GLU A 232 16.57 13.88 5.66
C GLU A 232 15.35 14.64 6.21
N ASP A 233 15.57 15.75 6.92
CA ASP A 233 14.49 16.58 7.45
C ASP A 233 13.67 17.23 6.33
N SER A 234 14.33 17.62 5.23
CA SER A 234 13.65 18.19 4.07
C SER A 234 12.86 17.15 3.28
N ILE A 235 13.33 15.91 3.20
CA ILE A 235 12.57 14.79 2.64
C ILE A 235 11.30 14.58 3.47
N ARG A 236 11.41 14.49 4.80
CA ARG A 236 10.25 14.31 5.70
C ARG A 236 9.24 15.45 5.57
N TYR A 237 9.73 16.69 5.48
CA TYR A 237 8.88 17.85 5.24
C TYR A 237 8.13 17.71 3.92
N CYS A 238 8.82 17.41 2.83
CA CYS A 238 8.22 17.30 1.52
C CYS A 238 7.23 16.15 1.37
N LEU A 239 7.48 15.02 2.02
CA LEU A 239 6.54 13.89 2.07
C LEU A 239 5.25 14.21 2.83
N SER A 240 5.22 15.26 3.65
CA SER A 240 4.03 15.68 4.40
C SER A 240 3.34 16.93 3.81
N HIS A 241 3.92 17.56 2.79
CA HIS A 241 3.45 18.82 2.22
C HIS A 241 3.38 18.79 0.68
N ASP A 242 3.38 17.59 0.08
CA ASP A 242 3.24 17.36 -1.36
C ASP A 242 4.19 18.22 -2.23
N CYS A 243 5.48 18.28 -1.87
CA CYS A 243 6.47 18.96 -2.71
C CYS A 243 6.49 18.32 -4.11
N VAL A 244 6.54 19.18 -5.12
CA VAL A 244 6.69 18.75 -6.51
C VAL A 244 8.16 18.61 -6.89
N CYS A 245 8.39 17.71 -7.86
CA CYS A 245 9.44 17.87 -8.85
C CYS A 245 9.02 18.96 -9.85
#